data_AF-A0AAD4WUA7-F1
#
_entry.id   AF-A0AAD4WUA7-F1
#
_cell.length_a   1.000
_cell.length_b   1.000
_cell.length_c   1.000
_cell.angle_alpha   90.00
_cell.angle_beta   90.00
_cell.angle_gamma   90.00
#
_symmetry.space_group_name_H-M   'P 1'
#
loop_
_entity.id
_entity.type
_entity.pdbx_description
1 polymer ?
#
loop_
_entity_poly.entity_id
_entity_poly.type
_entity_poly.pdbx_seq_one_letter_code
_entity_poly.pdbx_strand_id
1 'polypeptide(L)'
;MKKSLISVTRLVKSKFSLNFDGTGCSIFRNKDLVGKASLIDGMFRLNCKRTEMEINIVQTKTNEISFKLWHKRLGHVSKERITQLCKESVLPPLNHENIDEVCIPCIKGKLTNLRKKGALGSKGLLELIHTDICEPFPNPTHEGFNYFITFTDDFSRYGYIYLIKEKSSALDKFKIYKAEVENQLNLKIKVVRSDRGGEYYGRFDETGRNLGPFAKFLQEEGIIA
;
A
#
# COMPACT_ATOMS: atom_id res chain seq x y z
N MET A 1 -9.61 -31.53 22.43
CA MET A 1 -9.32 -31.08 23.82
C MET A 1 -8.05 -30.24 23.83
N LYS A 2 -8.12 -28.94 24.14
CA LYS A 2 -6.92 -28.11 24.37
C LYS A 2 -6.25 -28.59 25.67
N LYS A 3 -5.06 -29.18 25.58
CA LYS A 3 -4.23 -29.49 26.76
C LYS A 3 -3.32 -28.28 27.01
N SER A 4 -3.56 -27.54 28.09
CA SER A 4 -2.67 -26.44 28.50
C SER A 4 -1.44 -27.03 29.20
N LEU A 5 -0.24 -26.64 28.75
CA LEU A 5 1.02 -27.04 29.38
C LEU A 5 1.40 -26.06 30.48
N ILE A 6 1.93 -26.58 31.60
CA ILE A 6 2.44 -25.76 32.70
C ILE A 6 3.96 -25.85 32.69
N SER A 7 4.62 -24.70 32.70
CA SER A 7 6.09 -24.63 32.78
C SER A 7 6.56 -24.83 34.22
N VAL A 8 7.30 -25.91 34.45
CA VAL A 8 7.96 -26.20 35.74
C VAL A 8 8.90 -25.06 36.13
N THR A 9 9.67 -24.53 35.18
CA THR A 9 10.61 -23.43 35.43
C THR A 9 9.91 -22.16 35.94
N ARG A 10 8.72 -21.84 35.40
CA ARG A 10 7.93 -20.70 35.91
C ARG A 10 7.42 -20.94 37.32
N LEU A 11 6.94 -22.15 37.62
CA LEU A 11 6.47 -22.49 38.97
C LEU A 11 7.58 -22.35 40.02
N VAL A 12 8.79 -22.83 39.71
CA VAL A 12 9.96 -22.69 40.59
C VAL A 12 10.31 -21.21 40.82
N LYS A 13 10.34 -20.40 39.75
CA LYS A 13 10.53 -18.93 39.88
C LYS A 13 9.45 -18.26 40.72
N SER A 14 8.22 -18.78 40.70
CA SER A 14 7.09 -18.30 41.51
C SER A 14 7.05 -18.90 42.91
N LYS A 15 8.15 -19.49 43.40
CA LYS A 15 8.31 -20.07 44.75
C LYS A 15 7.45 -21.31 45.04
N PHE A 16 7.08 -22.06 44.00
CA PHE A 16 6.51 -23.40 44.17
C PHE A 16 7.62 -24.45 44.13
N SER A 17 7.51 -25.48 44.95
CA SER A 17 8.36 -26.67 44.90
C SER A 17 7.58 -27.84 44.32
N LEU A 18 8.23 -28.66 43.50
CA LEU A 18 7.63 -29.84 42.88
C LEU A 18 8.41 -31.07 43.30
N ASN A 19 7.70 -32.11 43.72
CA ASN A 19 8.27 -33.42 43.99
C ASN A 19 7.70 -34.42 42.98
N PHE A 20 8.57 -35.20 42.34
CA PHE A 20 8.20 -36.21 41.35
C PHE A 20 8.51 -37.59 41.90
N ASP A 21 7.54 -38.49 41.83
CA ASP A 21 7.66 -39.88 42.24
C ASP A 21 7.08 -40.82 41.18
N GLY A 22 7.17 -42.14 41.42
CA GLY A 22 6.66 -43.15 40.49
C GLY A 22 5.14 -43.14 40.29
N THR A 23 4.39 -42.38 41.10
CA THR A 23 2.93 -42.27 41.04
C THR A 23 2.45 -40.95 40.43
N GLY A 24 3.31 -39.92 40.41
CA GLY A 24 2.95 -38.61 39.88
C GLY A 24 3.87 -37.46 40.32
N CYS A 25 3.27 -36.27 40.43
CA CYS A 25 3.93 -35.06 40.87
C CYS A 25 3.09 -34.33 41.93
N SER A 26 3.71 -33.94 43.04
CA SER A 26 3.10 -33.12 44.09
C SER A 26 3.68 -31.70 44.05
N ILE A 27 2.82 -30.69 44.04
CA ILE A 27 3.19 -29.27 43.99
C ILE A 27 2.92 -28.64 45.34
N PHE A 28 3.92 -27.97 45.90
CA PHE A 28 3.89 -27.33 47.20
C PHE A 28 4.17 -25.83 47.11
N ARG A 29 3.63 -25.07 48.06
CA ARG A 29 3.98 -23.67 48.29
C ARG A 29 4.12 -23.48 49.79
N ASN A 30 5.27 -22.99 50.26
CA ASN A 30 5.54 -22.79 51.69
C ASN A 30 5.25 -24.03 52.56
N LYS A 31 5.54 -25.24 52.04
CA LYS A 31 5.28 -26.57 52.64
C LYS A 31 3.82 -27.06 52.61
N ASP A 32 2.88 -26.24 52.16
CA ASP A 32 1.50 -26.67 51.94
C ASP A 32 1.35 -27.34 50.58
N LEU A 33 0.65 -28.47 50.54
CA LEU A 33 0.32 -29.18 49.29
C LEU A 33 -0.77 -28.41 48.54
N VAL A 34 -0.42 -27.85 47.37
CA VAL A 34 -1.31 -27.03 46.54
C VAL A 34 -1.97 -27.85 45.43
N GLY A 35 -1.32 -28.90 44.95
CA GLY A 35 -1.87 -29.72 43.89
C GLY A 35 -1.13 -31.03 43.67
N LYS A 36 -1.82 -31.97 43.04
CA LYS A 36 -1.27 -33.26 42.62
C LYS A 36 -1.54 -33.47 41.13
N ALA A 37 -0.54 -34.02 40.45
CA ALA A 37 -0.65 -34.53 39.10
C ALA A 37 -0.37 -36.02 39.07
N SER A 38 -1.17 -36.77 38.33
CA SER A 38 -0.98 -38.22 38.15
C SER A 38 -0.24 -38.50 36.85
N LEU A 39 0.65 -39.50 36.84
CA LEU A 39 1.34 -39.94 35.63
C LEU A 39 0.38 -40.76 34.77
N ILE A 40 0.00 -40.23 33.61
CA ILE A 40 -0.93 -40.87 32.65
C ILE A 40 -0.33 -40.67 31.25
N ASP A 41 -0.15 -41.76 30.51
CA ASP A 41 0.37 -41.77 29.14
C ASP A 41 1.70 -41.00 28.98
N GLY A 42 2.62 -41.17 29.94
CA GLY A 42 3.92 -40.48 29.94
C GLY A 42 3.87 -38.98 30.28
N MET A 43 2.72 -38.47 30.71
CA MET A 43 2.52 -37.08 31.11
C MET A 43 2.00 -36.95 32.54
N PHE A 44 2.48 -35.94 33.28
CA PHE A 44 1.91 -35.57 34.59
C PHE A 44 0.66 -34.69 34.39
N ARG A 45 -0.53 -35.25 34.65
CA ARG A 45 -1.81 -34.56 34.50
C ARG A 45 -2.30 -33.99 35.83
N LEU A 46 -2.32 -32.67 35.96
CA LEU A 46 -2.82 -31.99 37.17
C LEU A 46 -4.34 -32.18 37.31
N ASN A 47 -4.80 -32.64 38.47
CA ASN A 47 -6.21 -32.88 38.71
C ASN A 47 -6.87 -31.61 39.28
N CYS A 48 -7.14 -30.62 38.42
CA CYS A 48 -7.91 -29.44 38.81
C CYS A 48 -9.39 -29.81 38.88
N LYS A 49 -9.94 -30.04 40.08
CA LYS A 49 -11.37 -29.89 40.28
C LYS A 49 -11.69 -28.41 40.11
N ARG A 50 -12.46 -28.07 39.09
CA ARG A 50 -12.89 -26.71 38.82
C ARG A 50 -13.91 -26.31 39.89
N THR A 51 -13.44 -25.77 41.02
CA THR A 51 -14.32 -25.03 41.92
C THR A 51 -14.72 -23.76 41.20
N GLU A 52 -16.02 -23.60 40.95
CA GLU A 52 -16.63 -22.33 40.55
C GLU A 52 -16.47 -21.34 41.72
N MET A 53 -15.26 -20.83 41.91
CA MET A 53 -15.07 -19.62 42.71
C MET A 53 -15.36 -18.44 41.79
N GLU A 54 -16.32 -17.61 42.19
CA GLU A 54 -16.55 -16.29 41.62
C GLU A 54 -15.23 -15.52 41.63
N ILE A 55 -14.56 -15.51 40.48
CA ILE A 55 -13.41 -14.66 40.27
C ILE A 55 -13.97 -13.24 40.19
N ASN A 56 -13.73 -12.44 41.23
CA ASN A 56 -13.75 -10.99 41.14
C ASN A 56 -12.69 -10.57 40.11
N ILE A 57 -13.05 -10.68 38.83
CA ILE A 57 -12.35 -10.01 37.76
C ILE A 57 -12.55 -8.54 38.07
N VAL A 58 -11.46 -7.81 38.30
CA VAL A 58 -11.49 -6.35 38.19
C VAL A 58 -11.95 -6.06 36.77
N GLN A 59 -13.26 -5.93 36.59
CA GLN A 59 -13.85 -5.34 35.41
C GLN A 59 -13.42 -3.88 35.44
N THR A 60 -12.24 -3.62 34.86
CA THR A 60 -12.12 -2.36 34.15
C THR A 60 -13.29 -2.38 33.18
N LYS A 61 -14.27 -1.48 33.35
CA LYS A 61 -15.32 -1.20 32.36
C LYS A 61 -14.65 -0.66 31.10
N THR A 62 -13.85 -1.48 30.45
CA THR A 62 -13.41 -1.25 29.09
C THR A 62 -14.56 -1.76 28.25
N ASN A 63 -15.08 -0.91 27.37
CA ASN A 63 -16.11 -1.28 26.40
C ASN A 63 -15.53 -2.33 25.43
N GLU A 64 -15.32 -3.57 25.89
CA GLU A 64 -14.92 -4.72 25.06
C GLU A 64 -15.96 -5.05 23.99
N ILE A 65 -17.14 -4.49 24.15
CA ILE A 65 -18.29 -4.57 23.26
C ILE A 65 -18.20 -3.47 22.16
N SER A 66 -17.24 -2.53 22.19
CA SER A 66 -17.19 -1.44 21.20
C SER A 66 -16.78 -1.92 19.80
N PHE A 67 -17.62 -1.61 18.81
CA PHE A 67 -17.29 -1.81 17.39
C PHE A 67 -15.96 -1.15 16.98
N LYS A 68 -15.73 0.10 17.39
CA LYS A 68 -14.52 0.88 17.04
C LYS A 68 -13.24 0.22 17.55
N LEU A 69 -13.30 -0.38 18.74
CA LEU A 69 -12.17 -1.09 19.33
C LEU A 69 -11.81 -2.34 18.52
N TRP A 70 -12.81 -3.14 18.15
CA TRP A 70 -12.61 -4.33 17.33
C TRP A 70 -12.19 -4.00 15.90
N HIS A 71 -12.76 -2.94 15.31
CA HIS A 71 -12.31 -2.41 14.04
C HIS A 71 -10.81 -2.11 14.05
N LYS A 72 -10.28 -1.45 15.09
CA LYS A 72 -8.84 -1.20 15.24
C LYS A 72 -8.04 -2.49 15.49
N ARG A 73 -8.50 -3.35 16.40
CA ARG A 73 -7.79 -4.60 16.79
C ARG A 73 -7.64 -5.59 15.64
N LEU A 74 -8.63 -5.67 14.75
CA LEU A 74 -8.62 -6.58 13.61
C LEU A 74 -7.87 -6.00 12.39
N GLY A 75 -7.22 -4.85 12.52
CA GLY A 75 -6.50 -4.22 11.42
C GLY A 75 -7.41 -3.45 10.47
N HIS A 76 -8.34 -2.67 11.01
CA HIS A 76 -9.20 -1.76 10.26
C HIS A 76 -10.14 -2.46 9.26
N VAL A 77 -10.65 -3.63 9.64
CA VAL A 77 -11.61 -4.43 8.85
C VAL A 77 -12.90 -3.66 8.60
N SER A 78 -13.57 -3.91 7.45
CA SER A 78 -14.80 -3.21 7.09
C SER A 78 -15.94 -3.47 8.09
N LYS A 79 -16.91 -2.56 8.13
CA LYS A 79 -18.10 -2.66 8.96
C LYS A 79 -18.87 -3.95 8.68
N GLU A 80 -19.07 -4.24 7.40
CA GLU A 80 -19.79 -5.41 6.92
C GLU A 80 -19.12 -6.70 7.41
N ARG A 81 -17.79 -6.75 7.36
CA ARG A 81 -17.05 -7.94 7.78
C ARG A 81 -17.08 -8.13 9.30
N ILE A 82 -17.01 -7.07 10.09
CA ILE A 82 -17.18 -7.17 11.56
C ILE A 82 -18.61 -7.60 11.92
N THR A 83 -19.62 -7.04 11.24
CA THR A 83 -21.03 -7.45 11.41
C THR A 83 -21.21 -8.93 11.08
N GLN A 84 -20.57 -9.43 10.02
CA GLN A 84 -20.60 -10.85 9.67
C GLN A 84 -19.96 -11.73 10.76
N LEU A 85 -18.81 -11.33 11.32
CA LEU A 85 -18.15 -12.07 12.40
C LEU A 85 -19.00 -12.14 13.68
N CYS A 86 -19.81 -11.11 13.96
CA CYS A 86 -20.77 -11.13 15.07
C CYS A 86 -21.90 -12.14 14.78
N LYS A 87 -22.43 -12.18 13.55
CA LYS A 87 -23.46 -13.14 13.14
C LYS A 87 -22.98 -14.59 13.21
N GLU A 88 -21.74 -14.84 12.81
CA GLU A 88 -21.09 -16.16 12.86
C GLU A 88 -20.66 -16.57 14.27
N SER A 89 -20.95 -15.76 15.29
CA SER A 89 -20.55 -15.99 16.69
C SER A 89 -19.03 -16.11 16.90
N VAL A 90 -18.22 -15.55 15.99
CA VAL A 90 -16.76 -15.45 16.13
C VAL A 90 -16.39 -14.29 17.06
N LEU A 91 -17.18 -13.21 17.03
CA LEU A 91 -17.08 -12.07 17.94
C LEU A 91 -18.34 -11.99 18.82
N PRO A 92 -18.25 -11.47 20.05
CA PRO A 92 -19.42 -11.16 20.85
C PRO A 92 -20.30 -10.10 20.16
N PRO A 93 -21.59 -9.98 20.51
CA PRO A 93 -22.43 -8.88 20.04
C PRO A 93 -21.76 -7.55 20.41
N LEU A 94 -21.54 -6.69 19.41
CA LEU A 94 -20.87 -5.40 19.60
C LEU A 94 -21.88 -4.25 19.66
N ASN A 95 -21.59 -3.25 20.47
CA ASN A 95 -22.31 -2.00 20.52
C ASN A 95 -21.93 -1.18 19.28
N HIS A 96 -22.97 -0.78 18.54
CA HIS A 96 -22.89 -0.02 17.30
C HIS A 96 -22.92 1.50 17.53
N GLU A 97 -22.81 1.96 18.77
CA GLU A 97 -22.51 3.37 19.07
C GLU A 97 -21.30 3.85 18.27
N ASN A 98 -21.45 4.98 17.57
CA ASN A 98 -20.42 5.59 16.73
C ASN A 98 -19.91 4.70 15.59
N ILE A 99 -20.72 3.75 15.10
CA ILE A 99 -20.34 2.90 13.97
C ILE A 99 -20.10 3.67 12.67
N ASP A 100 -20.77 4.81 12.52
CA ASP A 100 -20.63 5.71 11.37
C ASP A 100 -19.58 6.81 11.62
N GLU A 101 -18.88 6.77 12.77
CA GLU A 101 -17.76 7.66 13.02
C GLU A 101 -16.60 7.32 12.10
N VAL A 102 -16.12 8.34 11.41
CA VAL A 102 -15.09 8.21 10.38
C VAL A 102 -13.76 7.78 11.00
N CYS A 103 -13.21 6.67 10.51
CA CYS A 103 -11.87 6.22 10.88
C CYS A 103 -10.79 6.90 10.01
N ILE A 104 -10.10 7.91 10.56
CA ILE A 104 -9.03 8.65 9.86
C ILE A 104 -7.93 7.73 9.30
N PRO A 105 -7.40 6.72 10.04
CA PRO A 105 -6.44 5.77 9.49
C PRO A 105 -6.97 5.00 8.28
N CYS A 106 -8.25 4.61 8.28
CA CYS A 106 -8.85 3.95 7.11
C CYS A 106 -8.93 4.87 5.91
N ILE A 107 -9.29 6.14 6.09
CA ILE A 107 -9.26 7.10 4.97
C ILE A 107 -7.84 7.18 4.42
N LYS A 108 -6.85 7.42 5.27
CA LYS A 108 -5.46 7.54 4.80
C LYS A 108 -4.94 6.28 4.10
N GLY A 109 -5.34 5.09 4.57
CA GLY A 109 -4.86 3.82 4.02
C GLY A 109 -5.70 3.21 2.89
N LYS A 110 -6.99 3.57 2.77
CA LYS A 110 -7.94 2.98 1.82
C LYS A 110 -8.54 3.98 0.84
N LEU A 111 -8.25 5.28 0.98
CA LEU A 111 -8.64 6.26 -0.01
C LEU A 111 -7.94 5.90 -1.33
N THR A 112 -8.69 5.30 -2.22
CA THR A 112 -8.27 5.09 -3.60
C THR A 112 -8.46 6.40 -4.33
N ASN A 113 -7.53 6.73 -5.25
CA ASN A 113 -7.70 7.91 -6.09
C ASN A 113 -9.06 7.82 -6.78
N LEU A 114 -9.93 8.79 -6.51
CA LEU A 114 -11.19 8.93 -7.23
C LEU A 114 -10.83 9.02 -8.72
N ARG A 115 -11.38 8.10 -9.52
CA ARG A 115 -11.20 8.16 -10.98
C ARG A 115 -11.76 9.50 -11.45
N LYS A 116 -10.88 10.40 -11.88
CA LYS A 116 -11.28 11.63 -12.56
C LYS A 116 -11.96 11.21 -13.86
N LYS A 117 -13.30 11.30 -13.92
CA LYS A 117 -14.07 11.13 -15.16
C LYS A 117 -14.00 12.43 -15.96
N GLY A 118 -13.99 12.34 -17.29
CA GLY A 118 -14.12 13.52 -18.16
C GLY A 118 -12.83 14.12 -18.70
N ALA A 119 -11.75 13.33 -18.88
CA ALA A 119 -10.66 13.79 -19.73
C ALA A 119 -11.19 13.90 -21.17
N LEU A 120 -11.44 15.13 -21.62
CA LEU A 120 -11.78 15.41 -23.01
C LEU A 120 -10.53 15.15 -23.85
N GLY A 121 -10.61 14.19 -24.77
CA GLY A 121 -9.60 14.02 -25.82
C GLY A 121 -9.66 15.17 -26.83
N SER A 122 -8.64 15.27 -27.67
CA SER A 122 -8.66 16.19 -28.81
C SER A 122 -9.82 15.89 -29.76
N LYS A 123 -10.30 16.94 -30.45
CA LYS A 123 -11.39 16.83 -31.42
C LYS A 123 -10.89 16.82 -32.87
N GLY A 124 -9.62 17.12 -33.08
CA GLY A 124 -8.99 17.11 -34.40
C GLY A 124 -7.50 16.82 -34.36
N LEU A 125 -6.93 16.61 -35.54
CA LEU A 125 -5.51 16.35 -35.76
C LEU A 125 -4.66 17.53 -35.27
N LEU A 126 -3.50 17.21 -34.69
CA LEU A 126 -2.48 18.13 -34.19
C LEU A 126 -2.94 19.06 -33.06
N GLU A 127 -4.13 18.86 -32.49
CA GLU A 127 -4.58 19.66 -31.34
C GLU A 127 -3.82 19.32 -30.06
N LEU A 128 -3.43 18.06 -29.89
CA LEU A 128 -2.67 17.58 -28.75
C LEU A 128 -1.73 16.47 -29.19
N ILE A 129 -0.42 16.70 -29.03
CA ILE A 129 0.63 15.71 -29.26
C ILE A 129 1.17 15.26 -27.90
N HIS A 130 1.18 13.97 -27.64
CA HIS A 130 1.89 13.39 -26.51
C HIS A 130 3.29 13.00 -26.92
N THR A 131 4.28 13.29 -26.08
CA THR A 131 5.66 12.89 -26.31
C THR A 131 6.27 12.26 -25.06
N ASP A 132 7.06 11.22 -25.30
CA ASP A 132 7.78 10.51 -24.25
C ASP A 132 9.10 9.96 -24.82
N ILE A 133 10.12 9.87 -23.96
CA ILE A 133 11.42 9.28 -24.28
C ILE A 133 11.56 7.99 -23.48
N CYS A 134 11.86 6.89 -24.17
CA CYS A 134 12.08 5.64 -23.48
C CYS A 134 13.32 5.68 -22.58
N GLU A 135 13.39 4.77 -21.62
CA GLU A 135 14.62 4.50 -20.90
C GLU A 135 15.73 3.97 -21.82
N PRO A 136 17.01 4.11 -21.44
CA PRO A 136 18.10 3.66 -22.28
C PRO A 136 18.01 2.15 -22.50
N PHE A 137 18.14 1.73 -23.75
CA PHE A 137 18.25 0.30 -24.06
C PHE A 137 19.56 -0.27 -23.51
N PRO A 138 19.54 -1.52 -23.01
CA PRO A 138 20.76 -2.18 -22.53
C PRO A 138 21.85 -2.27 -23.60
N ASN A 139 21.44 -2.48 -24.85
CA ASN A 139 22.34 -2.62 -25.99
C ASN A 139 22.05 -1.51 -27.01
N PRO A 140 23.06 -0.69 -27.37
CA PRO A 140 22.95 0.24 -28.48
C PRO A 140 22.63 -0.46 -29.79
N THR A 141 21.98 0.25 -30.70
CA THR A 141 22.01 -0.11 -32.13
C THR A 141 23.44 -0.03 -32.69
N HIS A 142 23.69 -0.61 -33.87
CA HIS A 142 25.00 -0.55 -34.54
C HIS A 142 25.48 0.90 -34.77
N GLU A 143 24.55 1.85 -34.94
CA GLU A 143 24.86 3.27 -35.13
C GLU A 143 24.95 4.06 -33.81
N GLY A 144 24.79 3.40 -32.66
CA GLY A 144 24.96 3.96 -31.32
C GLY A 144 23.72 4.67 -30.75
N PHE A 145 22.52 4.42 -31.28
CA PHE A 145 21.28 4.90 -30.68
C PHE A 145 20.89 4.06 -29.47
N ASN A 146 20.60 4.73 -28.35
CA ASN A 146 20.31 4.12 -27.05
C ASN A 146 18.92 4.46 -26.53
N TYR A 147 18.20 5.36 -27.21
CA TYR A 147 16.87 5.82 -26.83
C TYR A 147 16.01 5.98 -28.09
N PHE A 148 14.69 6.05 -27.90
CA PHE A 148 13.78 6.58 -28.89
C PHE A 148 12.85 7.62 -28.24
N ILE A 149 12.41 8.58 -29.04
CA ILE A 149 11.35 9.53 -28.68
C ILE A 149 10.11 9.22 -29.49
N THR A 150 8.96 9.31 -28.85
CA THR A 150 7.65 9.17 -29.49
C THR A 150 6.95 10.52 -29.62
N PHE A 151 6.19 10.68 -30.70
CA PHE A 151 5.21 11.76 -30.87
C PHE A 151 3.89 11.14 -31.31
N THR A 152 2.88 11.15 -30.44
CA THR A 152 1.59 10.51 -30.69
C THR A 152 0.50 11.57 -30.73
N ASP A 153 -0.22 11.63 -31.85
CA ASP A 153 -1.39 12.50 -31.98
C ASP A 153 -2.57 11.95 -31.19
N ASP A 154 -3.18 12.79 -30.36
CA ASP A 154 -4.28 12.40 -29.49
C ASP A 154 -5.58 12.10 -30.28
N PHE A 155 -5.78 12.66 -31.48
CA PHE A 155 -7.03 12.42 -32.20
C PHE A 155 -6.98 11.10 -32.97
N SER A 156 -5.98 10.96 -33.83
CA SER A 156 -5.79 9.82 -34.73
C SER A 156 -5.16 8.60 -34.06
N ARG A 157 -4.51 8.79 -32.90
CA ARG A 157 -3.62 7.79 -32.26
C ARG A 157 -2.40 7.41 -33.10
N TYR A 158 -2.12 8.14 -34.18
CA TYR A 158 -0.96 7.90 -35.01
C TYR A 158 0.31 8.32 -34.25
N GLY A 159 1.31 7.44 -34.21
CA GLY A 159 2.55 7.62 -33.49
C GLY A 159 3.76 7.65 -34.41
N TYR A 160 4.64 8.62 -34.20
CA TYR A 160 5.97 8.69 -34.80
C TYR A 160 7.02 8.26 -33.80
N ILE A 161 8.07 7.58 -34.29
CA ILE A 161 9.20 7.12 -33.49
C ILE A 161 10.48 7.63 -34.15
N TYR A 162 11.33 8.29 -33.36
CA TYR A 162 12.67 8.70 -33.80
C TYR A 162 13.72 8.14 -32.85
N LEU A 163 14.76 7.52 -33.40
CA LEU A 163 15.92 7.07 -32.63
C LEU A 163 16.81 8.26 -32.24
N ILE A 164 17.28 8.29 -30.99
CA ILE A 164 18.18 9.32 -30.46
C ILE A 164 19.31 8.70 -29.63
N LYS A 165 20.49 9.35 -29.65
CA LYS A 165 21.66 8.92 -28.88
C LYS A 165 21.65 9.47 -27.46
N GLU A 166 21.09 10.66 -27.30
CA GLU A 166 20.97 11.38 -26.04
C GLU A 166 19.57 12.01 -25.93
N LYS A 167 19.08 12.16 -24.69
CA LYS A 167 17.80 12.83 -24.41
C LYS A 167 17.80 14.32 -24.81
N SER A 168 18.98 14.94 -24.85
CA SER A 168 19.20 16.33 -25.29
C SER A 168 18.75 16.57 -26.74
N SER A 169 18.75 15.54 -27.59
CA SER A 169 18.34 15.61 -28.99
C SER A 169 16.80 15.65 -29.20
N ALA A 170 16.02 15.66 -28.12
CA ALA A 170 14.55 15.66 -28.19
C ALA A 170 14.00 16.84 -29.01
N LEU A 171 14.56 18.05 -28.80
CA LEU A 171 14.13 19.26 -29.51
C LEU A 171 14.38 19.15 -31.02
N ASP A 172 15.54 18.64 -31.41
CA ASP A 172 15.90 18.52 -32.83
C ASP A 172 14.95 17.54 -33.55
N LYS A 173 14.61 16.42 -32.90
CA LYS A 173 13.62 15.49 -33.44
C LYS A 173 12.21 16.09 -33.47
N PHE A 174 11.83 16.88 -32.47
CA PHE A 174 10.54 17.58 -32.47
C PHE A 174 10.43 18.59 -33.62
N LYS A 175 11.49 19.34 -33.92
CA LYS A 175 11.51 20.27 -35.05
C LYS A 175 11.29 19.57 -36.40
N ILE A 176 11.93 18.41 -36.60
CA ILE A 176 11.74 17.58 -37.79
C ILE A 176 10.29 17.10 -37.87
N TYR A 177 9.80 16.50 -36.80
CA TYR A 177 8.42 16.01 -36.68
C TYR A 177 7.40 17.10 -36.98
N LYS A 178 7.53 18.27 -36.33
CA LYS A 178 6.65 19.42 -36.51
C LYS A 178 6.61 19.86 -37.98
N ALA A 179 7.78 20.07 -38.60
CA ALA A 179 7.84 20.50 -39.99
C ALA A 179 7.18 19.48 -40.93
N GLU A 180 7.37 18.19 -40.68
CA GLU A 180 6.78 17.12 -41.48
C GLU A 180 5.24 17.12 -41.38
N VAL A 181 4.68 17.03 -40.18
CA VAL A 181 3.22 16.89 -40.00
C VAL A 181 2.45 18.16 -40.32
N GLU A 182 3.01 19.33 -40.02
CA GLU A 182 2.35 20.60 -40.33
C GLU A 182 2.29 20.82 -41.85
N ASN A 183 3.33 20.44 -42.59
CA ASN A 183 3.36 20.58 -44.05
C ASN A 183 2.44 19.55 -44.74
N GLN A 184 2.42 18.30 -44.26
CA GLN A 184 1.59 17.24 -44.85
C GLN A 184 0.09 17.49 -44.65
N LEU A 185 -0.29 17.99 -43.47
CA LEU A 185 -1.69 18.17 -43.09
C LEU A 185 -2.19 19.60 -43.32
N ASN A 186 -1.29 20.55 -43.58
CA ASN A 186 -1.56 21.98 -43.63
C ASN A 186 -2.29 22.48 -42.36
N LEU A 187 -1.86 21.97 -41.20
CA LEU A 187 -2.37 22.26 -39.86
C LEU A 187 -1.21 22.64 -38.94
N LYS A 188 -1.51 23.23 -37.78
CA LYS A 188 -0.51 23.61 -36.78
C LYS A 188 -0.67 22.81 -35.49
N ILE A 189 0.46 22.44 -34.88
CA ILE A 189 0.46 21.81 -33.56
C ILE A 189 0.03 22.86 -32.52
N LYS A 190 -1.00 22.55 -31.72
CA LYS A 190 -1.53 23.49 -30.71
C LYS A 190 -0.96 23.23 -29.32
N VAL A 191 -0.91 21.96 -28.90
CA VAL A 191 -0.49 21.56 -27.56
C VAL A 191 0.46 20.38 -27.64
N VAL A 192 1.53 20.40 -26.84
CA VAL A 192 2.45 19.28 -26.63
C VAL A 192 2.42 18.89 -25.15
N ARG A 193 2.16 17.62 -24.85
CA ARG A 193 2.17 17.10 -23.49
C ARG A 193 3.33 16.12 -23.31
N SER A 194 4.14 16.35 -22.28
CA SER A 194 5.21 15.45 -21.84
C SER A 194 5.12 15.18 -20.33
N ASP A 195 5.99 14.31 -19.83
CA ASP A 195 6.17 14.00 -18.41
C ASP A 195 6.85 15.13 -17.61
N ARG A 196 7.20 16.24 -18.29
CA ARG A 196 7.94 17.38 -17.76
C ARG A 196 9.36 17.06 -17.30
N GLY A 197 9.97 16.03 -17.88
CA GLY A 197 11.40 15.70 -17.73
C GLY A 197 12.32 16.89 -18.05
N GLY A 198 13.57 16.78 -17.60
CA GLY A 198 14.57 17.86 -17.73
C GLY A 198 14.87 18.23 -19.18
N GLU A 199 14.78 17.26 -20.09
CA GLU A 199 14.87 17.43 -21.54
C GLU A 199 13.76 18.32 -22.13
N TYR A 200 12.58 18.32 -21.51
CA TYR A 200 11.41 19.05 -21.99
C TYR A 200 11.29 20.42 -21.33
N TYR A 201 11.36 20.46 -19.99
CA TYR A 201 11.09 21.67 -19.22
C TYR A 201 12.33 22.32 -18.59
N GLY A 202 13.51 21.71 -18.70
CA GLY A 202 14.73 22.18 -18.05
C GLY A 202 14.85 21.76 -16.59
N ARG A 203 15.89 22.27 -15.93
CA ARG A 203 16.26 21.89 -14.56
C ARG A 203 15.66 22.87 -13.55
N PHE A 204 15.42 22.38 -12.34
CA PHE A 204 15.16 23.21 -11.18
C PHE A 204 16.50 23.57 -10.53
N ASP A 205 16.69 24.85 -10.22
CA ASP A 205 17.81 25.34 -9.41
C ASP A 205 17.32 26.28 -8.30
N GLU A 206 18.26 26.89 -7.58
CA GLU A 206 18.00 27.78 -6.45
C GLU A 206 17.13 29.00 -6.80
N THR A 207 17.09 29.38 -8.08
CA THR A 207 16.30 30.52 -8.58
C THR A 207 14.91 30.13 -9.07
N GLY A 208 14.59 28.83 -9.08
CA GLY A 208 13.32 28.29 -9.54
C GLY A 208 13.48 27.38 -10.76
N ARG A 209 12.43 27.31 -11.59
CA ARG A 209 12.43 26.46 -12.79
C ARG A 209 12.98 27.24 -13.98
N ASN A 210 14.15 26.86 -14.45
CA ASN A 210 14.73 27.44 -15.65
C ASN A 210 14.30 26.64 -16.89
N LEU A 211 13.55 27.30 -17.78
CA LEU A 211 13.01 26.69 -18.99
C LEU A 211 14.15 26.14 -19.87
N GLY A 212 14.06 24.84 -20.16
CA GLY A 212 14.97 24.18 -21.09
C GLY A 212 14.76 24.65 -22.55
N PRO A 213 15.69 24.31 -23.46
CA PRO A 213 15.59 24.68 -24.87
C PRO A 213 14.27 24.26 -25.51
N PHE A 214 13.74 23.09 -25.14
CA PHE A 214 12.49 22.57 -25.69
C PHE A 214 11.29 23.44 -25.29
N ALA A 215 11.11 23.73 -24.00
CA ALA A 215 10.02 24.59 -23.54
C ALA A 215 10.11 26.02 -24.09
N LYS A 216 11.33 26.58 -24.20
CA LYS A 216 11.54 27.88 -24.84
C LYS A 216 11.08 27.88 -26.30
N PHE A 217 11.45 26.85 -27.05
CA PHE A 217 11.01 26.70 -28.43
C PHE A 217 9.49 26.60 -28.57
N LEU A 218 8.81 25.85 -27.69
CA LEU A 218 7.34 25.79 -27.69
C LEU A 218 6.72 27.18 -27.46
N GLN A 219 7.28 27.94 -26.52
CA GLN A 219 6.82 29.30 -26.22
C GLN A 219 7.03 30.25 -27.41
N GLU A 220 8.17 30.17 -28.09
CA GLU A 220 8.49 30.95 -29.29
C GLU A 220 7.55 30.65 -30.46
N GLU A 221 7.18 29.37 -30.64
CA GLU A 221 6.25 28.93 -31.68
C GLU A 221 4.76 29.10 -31.31
N GLY A 222 4.45 29.60 -30.10
CA GLY A 222 3.08 29.74 -29.61
C GLY A 222 2.37 28.41 -29.31
N ILE A 223 3.13 27.34 -29.08
CA ILE A 223 2.64 26.00 -28.75
C ILE A 223 2.50 25.88 -27.22
N ILE A 224 1.36 25.39 -26.75
CA ILE A 224 1.10 25.22 -25.31
C ILE A 224 1.75 23.92 -24.81
N ALA A 225 2.42 23.98 -23.65
CA ALA A 225 3.08 22.85 -22.99
C ALA A 225 2.35 22.40 -21.70
#